data_AF-Q4GYZ8-F1
#
_entry.id   AF-Q4GYZ8-F1
#
_cell.length_a   1.000
_cell.length_b   1.000
_cell.length_c   1.000
_cell.angle_alpha   90.00
_cell.angle_beta   90.00
_cell.angle_gamma   90.00
#
_symmetry.space_group_name_H-M   'P 1'
#
loop_
_entity.id
_entity.type
_entity.pdbx_description
1 polymer ?
#
loop_
_entity_poly.entity_id
_entity_poly.type
_entity_poly.pdbx_seq_one_letter_code
_entity_poly.pdbx_strand_id
1 'polypeptide(L)'
;MGCGGSKTSTVEFINGQPTVQGDEIVKGFNEGNGLLFRIVKTRAGRWAYYNDTLDYDMHVKVTFSEDCRIKALGQTRLEKLESGESVATVVVKPCATELFIEGHVNGYKAKMDAIPITDGDRQ
;
A
#
# COMPACT_ATOMS: atom_id res chain seq x y z
N MET A 1 -18.37 -18.38 14.99
CA MET A 1 -18.12 -17.72 13.69
C MET A 1 -16.87 -18.34 13.10
N GLY A 2 -17.03 -19.13 12.04
CA GLY A 2 -15.93 -19.79 11.35
C GLY A 2 -15.50 -18.99 10.13
N CYS A 3 -14.21 -18.68 10.06
CA CYS A 3 -13.33 -18.63 8.89
C CYS A 3 -11.96 -19.04 9.48
N GLY A 4 -11.30 -20.13 9.12
CA GLY A 4 -11.21 -20.74 7.80
C GLY A 4 -9.85 -20.40 7.20
N GLY A 5 -8.78 -20.93 7.80
CA GLY A 5 -7.42 -21.08 7.26
C GLY A 5 -6.81 -19.92 6.46
N SER A 6 -6.04 -19.04 7.10
CA SER A 6 -4.90 -18.43 6.42
C SER A 6 -3.69 -19.32 6.62
N LYS A 7 -3.35 -20.09 5.58
CA LYS A 7 -1.97 -20.53 5.39
C LYS A 7 -1.11 -19.28 5.48
N THR A 8 -0.15 -19.25 6.39
CA THR A 8 0.93 -18.26 6.37
C THR A 8 1.73 -18.52 5.10
N SER A 9 1.21 -18.10 3.95
CA SER A 9 1.94 -18.11 2.70
C SER A 9 3.06 -17.10 2.90
N THR A 10 4.27 -17.60 3.10
CA THR A 10 5.49 -16.81 3.04
C THR A 10 5.42 -15.95 1.78
N VAL A 11 5.40 -14.65 1.97
CA VAL A 11 5.45 -13.69 0.87
C VAL A 11 6.82 -13.82 0.22
N GLU A 12 6.83 -14.08 -1.08
CA GLU A 12 8.06 -14.16 -1.88
C GLU A 12 8.06 -12.99 -2.88
N PHE A 13 9.10 -12.16 -2.79
CA PHE A 13 9.35 -11.07 -3.72
C PHE A 13 10.21 -11.60 -4.88
N ILE A 14 9.86 -11.20 -6.11
CA ILE A 14 10.48 -11.72 -7.34
C ILE A 14 11.47 -10.71 -7.93
N ASN A 15 11.12 -9.42 -7.97
CA ASN A 15 11.86 -8.40 -8.72
C ASN A 15 12.74 -7.51 -7.83
N GLY A 16 12.63 -7.64 -6.51
CA GLY A 16 13.49 -6.97 -5.55
C GLY A 16 13.09 -7.24 -4.10
N GLN A 17 13.37 -6.28 -3.22
CA GLN A 17 12.93 -6.32 -1.83
C GLN A 17 12.48 -4.93 -1.39
N PRO A 18 11.50 -4.85 -0.47
CA PRO A 18 11.14 -3.57 0.12
C PRO A 18 12.30 -2.98 0.92
N THR A 19 12.46 -1.65 0.86
CA THR A 19 13.52 -0.93 1.59
C THR A 19 13.15 -0.65 3.05
N VAL A 20 11.93 -1.02 3.46
CA VAL A 20 11.42 -0.87 4.82
C VAL A 20 10.97 -2.22 5.38
N GLN A 21 11.10 -2.37 6.70
CA GLN A 21 10.65 -3.57 7.42
C GLN A 21 9.30 -3.31 8.10
N GLY A 22 8.42 -4.30 8.04
CA GLY A 22 7.14 -4.37 8.76
C GLY A 22 6.99 -5.70 9.49
N ASP A 23 6.07 -5.73 10.44
CA ASP A 23 5.66 -6.93 11.18
C ASP A 23 4.49 -7.66 10.49
N GLU A 24 3.82 -7.00 9.53
CA GLU A 24 2.79 -7.58 8.70
C GLU A 24 2.99 -7.16 7.24
N ILE A 25 2.82 -8.11 6.31
CA ILE A 25 2.88 -7.89 4.87
C ILE A 25 1.62 -8.46 4.23
N VAL A 26 0.88 -7.62 3.50
CA VAL A 26 -0.39 -7.97 2.86
C VAL A 26 -0.28 -7.76 1.35
N LYS A 27 -0.68 -8.77 0.56
CA LYS A 27 -0.76 -8.65 -0.90
C LYS A 27 -1.87 -7.67 -1.30
N GLY A 28 -1.58 -6.76 -2.21
CA GLY A 28 -2.55 -5.83 -2.78
C GLY A 28 -3.43 -6.47 -3.86
N PHE A 29 -2.87 -7.45 -4.57
CA PHE A 29 -3.50 -8.18 -5.67
C PHE A 29 -3.49 -9.69 -5.39
N ASN A 30 -4.45 -10.43 -5.95
CA ASN A 30 -4.51 -11.90 -5.88
C ASN A 30 -3.86 -12.55 -7.12
N GLU A 31 -3.16 -11.74 -7.92
CA GLU A 31 -2.47 -12.10 -9.13
C GLU A 31 -0.95 -12.27 -8.90
N GLY A 32 -0.33 -13.21 -9.62
CA GLY A 32 1.11 -13.48 -9.53
C GLY A 32 1.57 -13.75 -8.09
N ASN A 33 2.65 -13.11 -7.67
CA ASN A 33 3.13 -13.19 -6.29
C ASN A 33 2.40 -12.23 -5.33
N GLY A 34 1.56 -11.34 -5.83
CA GLY A 34 0.86 -10.29 -5.10
C GLY A 34 1.00 -8.91 -5.73
N LEU A 35 1.97 -8.72 -6.64
CA LEU A 35 2.32 -7.52 -7.43
C LEU A 35 2.67 -6.25 -6.62
N LEU A 36 1.83 -5.89 -5.66
CA LEU A 36 2.00 -4.79 -4.72
C LEU A 36 1.84 -5.34 -3.31
N PHE A 37 2.66 -4.88 -2.38
CA PHE A 37 2.64 -5.34 -1.00
C PHE A 37 2.48 -4.17 -0.05
N ARG A 38 1.46 -4.22 0.80
CA ARG A 38 1.32 -3.30 1.93
C ARG A 38 2.15 -3.83 3.09
N ILE A 39 3.07 -3.00 3.58
CA ILE A 39 3.97 -3.31 4.68
C ILE A 39 3.55 -2.48 5.88
N VAL A 40 3.20 -3.14 6.97
CA VAL A 40 2.71 -2.50 8.20
C VAL A 40 3.74 -2.72 9.30
N LYS A 41 4.10 -1.64 9.99
CA LYS A 41 4.84 -1.67 11.25
C LYS A 41 3.89 -1.27 12.36
N THR A 42 3.21 -2.25 12.94
CA THR A 42 2.07 -2.08 13.85
C THR A 42 2.40 -1.17 15.03
N ARG A 43 3.56 -1.37 15.67
CA ARG A 43 3.97 -0.55 16.83
C ARG A 43 4.13 0.93 16.50
N ALA A 44 4.55 1.25 15.27
CA ALA A 44 4.72 2.61 14.81
C ALA A 44 3.44 3.18 14.16
N GLY A 45 2.41 2.34 13.93
CA GLY A 45 1.24 2.69 13.14
C GLY A 45 1.60 3.09 11.70
N ARG A 46 2.73 2.60 11.17
CA ARG A 46 3.30 3.05 9.89
C ARG A 46 2.99 2.07 8.78
N TRP A 47 2.50 2.59 7.66
CA TRP A 47 2.25 1.82 6.44
C TRP A 47 3.20 2.28 5.33
N ALA A 48 3.60 1.33 4.51
CA ALA A 48 4.33 1.55 3.28
C ALA A 48 3.81 0.60 2.21
N TYR A 49 4.13 0.89 0.96
CA TYR A 49 3.84 0.01 -0.17
C TYR A 49 5.12 -0.30 -0.94
N TYR A 50 5.23 -1.54 -1.39
CA TYR A 50 6.29 -2.00 -2.28
C TYR A 50 5.69 -2.56 -3.56
N ASN A 51 6.09 -1.98 -4.70
CA ASN A 51 5.71 -2.46 -6.01
C ASN A 51 6.77 -3.44 -6.52
N ASP A 52 6.40 -4.70 -6.67
CA ASP A 52 7.27 -5.76 -7.13
C ASP A 52 7.06 -6.08 -8.62
N THR A 53 6.49 -5.15 -9.39
CA THR A 53 6.39 -5.25 -10.86
C THR A 53 7.49 -4.45 -11.54
N LEU A 54 7.71 -4.70 -12.84
CA LEU A 54 8.73 -4.01 -13.66
C LEU A 54 8.11 -3.00 -14.63
N ASP A 55 6.84 -3.17 -14.94
CA ASP A 55 6.13 -2.58 -16.08
C ASP A 55 4.85 -1.85 -15.69
N TYR A 56 4.50 -1.82 -14.40
CA TYR A 56 3.33 -1.10 -13.89
C TYR A 56 3.70 -0.09 -12.82
N ASP A 57 3.12 1.10 -12.91
CA ASP A 57 3.00 2.01 -11.79
C ASP A 57 1.80 1.60 -10.94
N MET A 58 2.01 1.43 -9.64
CA MET A 58 0.97 1.05 -8.70
C MET A 58 0.34 2.29 -8.08
N HIS A 59 -0.90 2.58 -8.47
CA HIS A 59 -1.67 3.71 -7.94
C HIS A 59 -2.51 3.24 -6.75
N VAL A 60 -2.15 3.71 -5.56
CA VAL A 60 -2.85 3.38 -4.32
C VAL A 60 -3.73 4.54 -3.90
N LYS A 61 -4.99 4.25 -3.60
CA LYS A 61 -5.95 5.17 -2.96
C LYS A 61 -6.58 4.48 -1.77
N VAL A 62 -6.43 5.05 -0.58
CA VAL A 62 -7.08 4.56 0.63
C VAL A 62 -7.95 5.65 1.23
N THR A 63 -9.22 5.36 1.41
CA THR A 63 -10.15 6.20 2.18
C THR A 63 -10.21 5.67 3.61
N PHE A 64 -9.86 6.52 4.56
CA PHE A 64 -9.89 6.26 6.00
C PHE A 64 -11.13 6.91 6.61
N SER A 65 -11.77 6.21 7.54
CA SER A 65 -12.92 6.73 8.29
C SER A 65 -12.55 7.97 9.12
N GLU A 66 -13.55 8.75 9.52
CA GLU A 66 -13.38 10.00 10.27
C GLU A 66 -12.70 9.84 11.65
N ASP A 67 -12.72 8.64 12.21
CA ASP A 67 -12.11 8.27 13.48
C ASP A 67 -10.63 7.86 13.37
N CYS A 68 -10.09 7.81 12.15
CA CYS A 68 -8.67 7.62 11.92
C CYS A 68 -7.87 8.88 12.28
N ARG A 69 -6.73 8.68 12.95
CA ARG A 69 -5.77 9.76 13.28
C ARG A 69 -4.45 9.47 12.60
N ILE A 70 -4.30 9.97 11.38
CA ILE A 70 -3.17 9.65 10.49
C ILE A 70 -2.50 10.93 9.98
N LYS A 71 -1.23 10.79 9.58
CA LYS A 71 -0.50 11.76 8.77
C LYS A 71 0.04 11.08 7.51
N ALA A 72 0.13 11.82 6.42
CA ALA A 72 0.84 11.37 5.22
C ALA A 72 2.35 11.31 5.48
N LEU A 73 3.00 10.36 4.80
CA LEU A 73 4.45 10.23 4.74
C LEU A 73 4.93 10.27 3.28
N GLY A 74 6.20 10.66 3.08
CA GLY A 74 6.85 10.59 1.78
C GLY A 74 6.09 11.38 0.71
N GLN A 75 5.84 10.74 -0.43
CA GLN A 75 5.10 11.32 -1.56
C GLN A 75 3.57 11.21 -1.43
N THR A 76 3.06 10.73 -0.29
CA THR A 76 1.63 10.54 -0.09
C THR A 76 0.92 11.89 0.01
N ARG A 77 -0.12 12.06 -0.81
CA ARG A 77 -1.07 13.17 -0.67
C ARG A 77 -2.19 12.75 0.26
N LEU A 78 -2.52 13.60 1.23
CA LEU A 78 -3.63 13.38 2.15
C LEU A 78 -4.62 14.53 2.02
N GLU A 79 -5.86 14.20 1.72
CA GLU A 79 -6.98 15.14 1.58
C GLU A 79 -8.08 14.77 2.57
N LYS A 80 -8.66 15.76 3.24
CA LYS A 80 -9.81 15.55 4.13
C LYS A 80 -11.09 15.93 3.39
N LEU A 81 -12.05 15.01 3.34
CA LEU A 81 -13.33 15.21 2.70
C LEU A 81 -14.30 15.96 3.63
N GLU A 82 -15.33 16.57 3.07
CA GLU A 82 -16.41 17.21 3.84
C GLU A 82 -17.16 16.21 4.75
N SER A 83 -17.17 14.92 4.38
CA SER A 83 -17.74 13.84 5.19
C SER A 83 -16.96 13.53 6.47
N GLY A 84 -15.76 14.11 6.66
CA GLY A 84 -14.86 13.80 7.77
C GLY A 84 -13.85 12.69 7.46
N GLU A 85 -14.10 11.86 6.44
CA GLU A 85 -13.16 10.86 5.96
C GLU A 85 -11.87 11.50 5.40
N SER A 86 -10.78 10.74 5.38
CA SER A 86 -9.51 11.19 4.82
C SER A 86 -9.08 10.27 3.68
N VAL A 87 -8.69 10.84 2.55
CA VAL A 87 -8.24 10.11 1.36
C VAL A 87 -6.73 10.29 1.23
N ALA A 88 -5.99 9.19 1.27
CA ALA A 88 -4.56 9.18 1.00
C ALA A 88 -4.28 8.52 -0.36
N THR A 89 -3.42 9.15 -1.16
CA THR A 89 -3.01 8.63 -2.47
C THR A 89 -1.49 8.63 -2.62
N VAL A 90 -0.95 7.59 -3.25
CA VAL A 90 0.47 7.48 -3.60
C VAL A 90 0.62 6.66 -4.89
N VAL A 91 1.63 7.00 -5.69
CA VAL A 91 2.06 6.20 -6.84
C VAL A 91 3.37 5.52 -6.47
N VAL A 92 3.43 4.20 -6.60
CA VAL A 92 4.61 3.40 -6.30
C VAL A 92 5.19 2.88 -7.60
N LYS A 93 6.37 3.38 -7.97
CA LYS A 93 7.10 3.00 -9.18
C LYS A 93 7.61 1.54 -9.11
N PRO A 94 7.91 0.89 -10.25
CA PRO A 94 8.52 -0.43 -10.30
C PRO A 94 9.70 -0.60 -9.35
N CYS A 95 9.75 -1.74 -8.65
CA CYS A 95 10.76 -2.09 -7.67
C CYS A 95 11.01 -1.04 -6.57
N ALA A 96 10.11 -0.07 -6.38
CA ALA A 96 10.25 0.99 -5.41
C ALA A 96 9.40 0.74 -4.16
N THR A 97 9.82 1.35 -3.05
CA THR A 97 9.09 1.37 -1.78
C THR A 97 8.72 2.80 -1.44
N GLU A 98 7.44 3.05 -1.21
CA GLU A 98 6.95 4.36 -0.79
C GLU A 98 6.34 4.28 0.61
N LEU A 99 6.71 5.24 1.46
CA LEU A 99 6.01 5.43 2.73
C LEU A 99 4.61 5.99 2.45
N PHE A 100 3.62 5.53 3.21
CA PHE A 100 2.23 5.90 2.98
C PHE A 100 1.67 6.80 4.07
N ILE A 101 1.32 6.21 5.20
CA ILE A 101 0.75 6.93 6.35
C ILE A 101 1.42 6.48 7.64
N GLU A 102 1.25 7.29 8.68
CA GLU A 102 1.56 6.91 10.05
C GLU A 102 0.45 7.37 10.98
N GLY A 103 0.04 6.50 11.91
CA GLY A 103 -0.92 6.83 12.96
C GLY A 103 -1.88 5.70 13.29
N HIS A 104 -3.03 6.06 13.85
CA HIS A 104 -4.07 5.13 14.26
C HIS A 104 -5.13 4.99 13.16
N VAL A 105 -5.32 3.76 12.66
CA VAL A 105 -6.31 3.42 11.64
C VAL A 105 -7.45 2.63 12.29
N ASN A 106 -8.69 3.13 12.19
CA ASN A 106 -9.89 2.47 12.73
C ASN A 106 -10.99 2.28 11.66
N GLY A 107 -10.59 1.80 10.48
CA GLY A 107 -11.50 1.60 9.35
C GLY A 107 -10.96 2.23 8.08
N TYR A 108 -10.95 1.47 7.00
CA TYR A 108 -10.49 1.97 5.71
C TYR A 108 -11.06 1.16 4.55
N LYS A 109 -11.06 1.77 3.37
CA LYS A 109 -11.32 1.12 2.08
C LYS A 109 -10.13 1.40 1.17
N ALA A 110 -9.50 0.35 0.66
CA ALA A 110 -8.37 0.47 -0.24
C ALA A 110 -8.81 0.16 -1.68
N LYS A 111 -8.35 0.99 -2.62
CA LYS A 111 -8.41 0.74 -4.05
C LYS A 111 -7.00 0.85 -4.61
N MET A 112 -6.64 -0.09 -5.47
CA MET A 112 -5.32 -0.18 -6.08
C MET A 112 -5.51 -0.46 -7.56
N ASP A 113 -4.84 0.32 -8.40
CA ASP A 113 -4.86 0.16 -9.85
C ASP A 113 -3.41 0.01 -10.35
N ALA A 114 -3.16 -0.96 -11.24
CA ALA A 114 -1.86 -1.15 -11.89
C ALA A 114 -1.91 -0.49 -13.28
N ILE A 115 -1.13 0.58 -13.47
CA ILE A 115 -1.12 1.35 -14.72
C ILE A 115 0.13 0.97 -15.53
N PRO A 116 -0.01 0.42 -16.76
CA PRO A 116 1.14 0.10 -17.59
C PRO A 116 2.00 1.33 -17.84
N ILE A 117 3.31 1.17 -17.69
CA ILE A 117 4.29 2.20 -18.02
C ILE A 117 4.42 2.23 -19.53
N THR A 118 3.92 3.30 -20.14
CA THR A 118 4.12 3.52 -21.58
C THR A 118 5.53 4.06 -21.82
N ASP A 119 6.10 3.79 -22.99
CA ASP A 119 7.49 4.19 -23.30
C ASP A 119 7.77 5.70 -23.18
N GLY A 120 6.73 6.54 -23.11
CA GLY A 120 6.86 7.98 -22.87
C GLY A 120 7.25 8.38 -21.44
N ASP A 121 7.08 7.49 -20.45
CA ASP A 121 7.34 7.78 -19.03
C ASP A 121 8.70 7.26 -18.53
N ARG A 122 9.49 6.63 -19.40
CA ARG A 122 10.88 6.24 -19.13
C ARG A 122 11.81 7.42 -19.41
N GLN A 123 11.93 8.35 -18.47
CA GLN A 123 13.00 9.36 -18.46
C GLN A 123 14.21 8.88 -17.65
#